data_AF-Q9ARG1-F1
#
_entry.id   AF-Q9ARG1-F1
#
_cell.length_a   1.000
_cell.length_b   1.000
_cell.length_c   1.000
_cell.angle_alpha   90.00
_cell.angle_beta   90.00
_cell.angle_gamma   90.00
#
_symmetry.space_group_name_H-M   'P 1'
#
loop_
_entity.id
_entity.type
_entity.pdbx_description
1 polymer ?
#
loop_
_entity_poly.entity_id
_entity_poly.type
_entity_poly.pdbx_seq_one_letter_code
_entity_poly.pdbx_strand_id
1 'polypeptide(L)'
;YNPENDKWTPDNPEEDVGIGLKWDYGRYYASKSFYDPYKKRRIVWGWINETDTESDDLEKGWASVQLDISAEFETELLGSGAPEEGYGCSGGAIDRSAMGPFGLLVNAHDSLSELTPIFFRSSNTTKGTNTYFCADETRSSLAPDVFKQVHGSKVPVIQGEKLSMRILVDHSIVESFGQGGRTV
;
A
#
# COMPACT_ATOMS: atom_id res chain seq x y z
N TYR A 1 17.89 -6.61 -21.07
CA TYR A 1 17.48 -6.54 -22.48
C TYR A 1 18.72 -6.61 -23.34
N ASN A 2 18.77 -7.55 -24.27
CA ASN A 2 19.85 -7.69 -25.22
C ASN A 2 19.39 -7.08 -26.56
N PRO A 3 20.03 -6.00 -27.03
CA PRO A 3 19.64 -5.33 -28.27
C PRO A 3 20.02 -6.11 -29.54
N GLU A 4 20.98 -7.04 -29.47
CA GLU A 4 21.42 -7.82 -30.64
C GLU A 4 20.40 -8.87 -31.06
N ASN A 5 19.66 -9.43 -30.10
CA ASN A 5 18.66 -10.47 -30.33
C ASN A 5 17.24 -10.09 -29.86
N ASP A 6 17.02 -8.80 -29.57
CA ASP A 6 15.73 -8.22 -29.18
C ASP A 6 15.02 -9.00 -28.05
N LYS A 7 15.80 -9.43 -27.05
CA LYS A 7 15.29 -10.28 -25.96
C LYS A 7 15.47 -9.64 -24.60
N TRP A 8 14.38 -9.58 -23.84
CA TRP A 8 14.43 -9.36 -22.41
C TRP A 8 14.42 -10.71 -21.67
N THR A 9 15.19 -10.79 -20.59
CA THR A 9 15.30 -11.97 -19.73
C THR A 9 15.13 -11.46 -18.30
N PRO A 10 14.25 -12.08 -17.47
CA PRO A 10 14.13 -11.71 -16.07
C PRO A 10 15.43 -12.05 -15.32
N ASP A 11 15.81 -11.21 -14.37
CA ASP A 11 16.92 -11.51 -13.46
C ASP A 11 16.54 -12.65 -12.49
N ASN A 12 15.28 -12.66 -12.04
CA ASN A 12 14.69 -13.71 -11.21
C ASN A 12 13.44 -14.30 -11.91
N PRO A 13 13.52 -15.52 -12.45
CA PRO A 13 12.37 -16.16 -13.12
C PRO A 13 11.17 -16.42 -12.21
N GLU A 14 11.35 -16.49 -10.88
CA GLU A 14 10.25 -16.67 -9.92
C GLU A 14 9.46 -15.37 -9.68
N GLU A 15 10.02 -14.22 -10.07
CA GLU A 15 9.42 -12.89 -9.94
C GLU A 15 9.27 -12.23 -11.32
N ASP A 16 8.96 -13.04 -12.34
CA ASP A 16 8.77 -12.57 -13.72
C ASP A 16 7.48 -11.73 -13.88
N VAL A 17 7.33 -11.13 -15.05
CA VAL A 17 6.18 -10.30 -15.43
C VAL A 17 4.87 -11.08 -15.22
N GLY A 18 3.99 -10.51 -14.40
CA GLY A 18 2.67 -11.09 -14.08
C GLY A 18 2.63 -11.97 -12.84
N ILE A 19 3.79 -12.38 -12.31
CA ILE A 19 3.88 -13.21 -11.08
C ILE A 19 4.74 -12.58 -9.98
N GLY A 20 5.50 -11.54 -10.29
CA GLY A 20 6.36 -10.82 -9.33
C GLY A 20 5.73 -9.54 -8.77
N LEU A 21 6.57 -8.50 -8.70
CA LEU A 21 6.25 -7.22 -8.07
C LEU A 21 5.21 -6.41 -8.87
N LYS A 22 4.49 -5.55 -8.16
CA LYS A 22 3.54 -4.57 -8.72
C LYS A 22 4.02 -3.15 -8.47
N TRP A 23 3.59 -2.22 -9.31
CA TRP A 23 3.81 -0.79 -9.06
C TRP A 23 3.08 -0.31 -7.81
N ASP A 24 1.87 -0.85 -7.61
CA ASP A 24 0.93 -0.49 -6.56
C ASP A 24 0.10 -1.76 -6.24
N TYR A 25 -0.09 -2.05 -4.96
CA TYR A 25 -0.80 -3.22 -4.46
C TYR A 25 -2.29 -2.93 -4.12
N GLY A 26 -2.69 -1.67 -4.28
CA GLY A 26 -4.04 -1.13 -4.28
C GLY A 26 -4.77 -1.32 -5.62
N ARG A 27 -5.57 -0.31 -5.97
CA ARG A 27 -6.27 -0.21 -7.26
C ARG A 27 -5.47 0.69 -8.19
N TYR A 28 -4.74 0.09 -9.13
CA TYR A 28 -3.91 0.83 -10.07
C TYR A 28 -3.78 0.06 -11.38
N TYR A 29 -4.12 0.70 -12.50
CA TYR A 29 -4.17 0.04 -13.79
C TYR A 29 -3.69 0.92 -14.96
N ALA A 30 -3.51 0.28 -16.11
CA ALA A 30 -3.18 0.91 -17.39
C ALA A 30 -1.97 1.85 -17.35
N SER A 31 -0.96 1.51 -16.54
CA SER A 31 0.15 2.42 -16.32
C SER A 31 1.04 2.60 -17.56
N LYS A 32 1.55 3.81 -17.73
CA LYS A 32 2.44 4.19 -18.83
C LYS A 32 3.49 5.16 -18.32
N SER A 33 4.74 4.97 -18.76
CA SER A 33 5.82 5.88 -18.41
C SER A 33 6.33 6.67 -19.61
N PHE A 34 6.84 7.87 -19.35
CA PHE A 34 7.60 8.66 -20.30
C PHE A 34 8.82 9.30 -19.63
N TYR A 35 9.77 9.76 -20.44
CA TYR A 35 10.96 10.44 -19.96
C TYR A 35 10.78 11.96 -20.04
N ASP A 36 11.03 12.65 -18.93
CA ASP A 36 11.13 14.10 -18.83
C ASP A 36 12.60 14.49 -19.04
N PRO A 37 12.98 15.03 -20.22
CA PRO A 37 14.37 15.36 -20.51
C PRO A 37 14.89 16.58 -19.76
N TYR A 38 14.00 17.46 -19.29
CA TYR A 38 14.40 18.69 -18.60
C TYR A 38 14.85 18.39 -17.18
N LYS A 39 14.06 17.61 -16.43
CA LYS A 39 14.40 17.19 -15.07
C LYS A 39 15.11 15.84 -15.01
N LYS A 40 15.42 15.26 -16.17
CA LYS A 40 16.14 13.99 -16.34
C LYS A 40 15.55 12.86 -15.48
N ARG A 41 14.22 12.70 -15.54
CA ARG A 41 13.48 11.73 -14.72
C ARG A 41 12.48 10.95 -15.55
N ARG A 42 12.17 9.73 -15.13
CA ARG A 42 11.06 8.95 -15.67
C ARG A 42 9.82 9.25 -14.83
N ILE A 43 8.70 9.55 -15.50
CA ILE A 43 7.41 9.78 -14.87
C ILE A 43 6.51 8.62 -15.28
N VAL A 44 5.78 8.05 -14.31
CA VAL A 44 4.75 7.04 -14.55
C VAL A 44 3.39 7.66 -14.26
N TRP A 45 2.43 7.36 -15.12
CA TRP A 45 1.02 7.63 -14.92
C TRP A 45 0.29 6.31 -14.86
N GLY A 46 -0.75 6.22 -14.04
CA GLY A 46 -1.69 5.12 -14.04
C GLY A 46 -3.07 5.64 -13.75
N TRP A 47 -4.05 4.78 -13.99
CA TRP A 47 -5.45 5.08 -13.75
C TRP A 47 -5.93 4.30 -12.54
N ILE A 48 -6.72 4.98 -11.71
CA ILE A 48 -7.40 4.43 -10.53
C ILE A 48 -8.89 4.50 -10.85
N ASN A 49 -9.57 3.36 -10.81
CA ASN A 49 -11.00 3.30 -11.06
C ASN A 49 -11.80 3.60 -9.79
N GLU A 50 -13.01 4.13 -9.96
CA GLU A 50 -13.97 4.34 -8.88
C GLU A 50 -14.37 3.02 -8.21
N THR A 51 -14.86 3.12 -6.98
CA THR A 51 -15.09 1.97 -6.08
C THR A 51 -16.55 1.81 -5.66
N ASP A 52 -17.34 2.84 -5.93
CA ASP A 52 -18.78 2.92 -5.76
C ASP A 52 -19.50 2.63 -7.09
N THR A 53 -20.79 2.96 -7.17
CA THR A 53 -21.62 2.54 -8.29
C THR A 53 -21.54 3.51 -9.48
N GLU A 54 -21.78 3.02 -10.69
CA GLU A 54 -21.85 3.87 -11.90
C GLU A 54 -22.96 4.95 -11.77
N SER A 55 -24.02 4.67 -11.00
CA SER A 55 -25.03 5.68 -10.68
C SER A 55 -24.48 6.83 -9.85
N ASP A 56 -23.64 6.51 -8.85
CA ASP A 56 -22.99 7.54 -8.03
C ASP A 56 -22.07 8.38 -8.92
N ASP A 57 -21.29 7.76 -9.83
CA ASP A 57 -20.35 8.46 -10.74
C ASP A 57 -21.00 9.60 -11.52
N LEU A 58 -22.23 9.41 -11.98
CA LEU A 58 -22.98 10.38 -12.76
C LEU A 58 -23.49 11.57 -11.93
N GLU A 59 -23.63 11.41 -10.61
CA GLU A 59 -24.23 12.39 -9.72
C GLU A 59 -23.21 13.37 -9.10
N LYS A 60 -21.98 12.92 -8.86
CA LYS A 60 -21.06 13.61 -7.91
C LYS A 60 -20.62 15.01 -8.38
N GLY A 61 -20.27 15.22 -9.64
CA GLY A 61 -20.03 16.56 -10.21
C GLY A 61 -19.03 17.50 -9.48
N TRP A 62 -18.13 16.99 -8.63
CA TRP A 62 -17.29 17.78 -7.72
C TRP A 62 -15.77 17.67 -7.98
N ALA A 63 -14.99 18.50 -7.26
CA ALA A 63 -13.53 18.63 -7.30
C ALA A 63 -12.91 18.69 -5.89
N SER A 64 -11.70 18.16 -5.74
CA SER A 64 -11.13 17.68 -4.48
C SER A 64 -10.04 18.57 -3.85
N VAL A 65 -9.72 18.33 -2.57
CA VAL A 65 -8.62 18.94 -1.80
C VAL A 65 -7.70 17.85 -1.23
N GLN A 66 -6.40 17.96 -1.48
CA GLN A 66 -5.39 16.98 -1.11
C GLN A 66 -4.74 17.29 0.26
N LEU A 67 -4.74 16.31 1.16
CA LEU A 67 -3.99 16.26 2.41
C LEU A 67 -2.75 15.36 2.22
N ASP A 68 -1.58 15.81 2.68
CA ASP A 68 -0.31 15.07 2.62
C ASP A 68 0.23 14.83 4.05
N ILE A 69 0.31 13.57 4.45
CA ILE A 69 0.74 13.13 5.77
C ILE A 69 2.06 12.37 5.62
N SER A 70 3.06 12.70 6.44
CA SER A 70 4.30 11.93 6.57
C SER A 70 4.49 11.50 8.02
N ALA A 71 4.78 10.21 8.24
CA ALA A 71 4.97 9.63 9.57
C ALA A 71 6.15 8.67 9.60
N GLU A 72 6.88 8.68 10.72
CA GLU A 72 7.96 7.74 11.02
C GLU A 72 7.71 7.08 12.38
N PHE A 73 8.00 5.79 12.46
CA PHE A 73 7.85 4.98 13.66
C PHE A 73 9.19 4.35 14.00
N GLU A 74 9.61 4.56 15.24
CA GLU A 74 10.69 3.80 15.86
C GLU A 74 10.08 2.60 16.56
N THR A 75 10.48 1.39 16.16
CA THR A 75 10.01 0.16 16.80
C THR A 75 11.13 -0.42 17.64
N GLU A 76 10.87 -0.59 18.93
CA GLU A 76 11.68 -1.46 19.77
C GLU A 76 11.15 -2.88 19.55
N LEU A 77 11.89 -3.70 18.80
CA LEU A 77 11.59 -5.12 18.65
C LEU A 77 11.76 -5.81 20.01
N LEU A 78 10.71 -5.78 20.83
CA LEU A 78 10.67 -6.53 22.08
C LEU A 78 10.83 -8.01 21.73
N GLY A 79 11.87 -8.61 22.30
CA GLY A 79 12.51 -9.85 21.84
C GLY A 79 11.57 -10.99 21.46
N SER A 80 11.90 -11.62 20.31
CA SER A 80 11.63 -13.01 19.94
C SER A 80 10.36 -13.65 20.55
N GLY A 81 9.19 -13.16 20.15
CA GLY A 81 8.01 -14.02 20.10
C GLY A 81 8.28 -15.23 19.19
N ALA A 82 7.57 -16.35 19.44
CA ALA A 82 7.68 -17.55 18.62
C ALA A 82 7.54 -17.20 17.12
N PRO A 83 8.22 -17.93 16.21
CA PRO A 83 8.02 -17.72 14.78
C PRO A 83 6.55 -17.95 14.46
N GLU A 84 5.85 -16.87 14.11
CA GLU A 84 4.50 -16.95 13.57
C GLU A 84 4.62 -16.81 12.06
N GLU A 85 4.04 -17.76 11.32
CA GLU A 85 3.80 -17.56 9.89
C GLU A 85 2.84 -16.37 9.74
N GLY A 86 3.42 -15.19 9.56
CA GLY A 86 2.67 -13.95 9.49
C GLY A 86 1.77 -13.96 8.26
N TYR A 87 0.46 -13.88 8.48
CA TYR A 87 -0.58 -13.84 7.45
C TYR A 87 -0.57 -12.54 6.59
N GLY A 88 0.54 -11.79 6.58
CA GLY A 88 0.68 -10.53 5.87
C GLY A 88 -0.39 -9.53 6.27
N CYS A 89 -1.11 -9.02 5.28
CA CYS A 89 -2.24 -8.11 5.49
C CYS A 89 -3.57 -8.83 5.76
N SER A 90 -3.60 -10.17 5.77
CA SER A 90 -4.83 -10.91 6.06
C SER A 90 -5.34 -10.59 7.47
N GLY A 91 -6.66 -10.64 7.66
CA GLY A 91 -7.30 -10.27 8.94
C GLY A 91 -7.45 -8.76 9.16
N GLY A 92 -6.87 -7.92 8.28
CA GLY A 92 -7.05 -6.46 8.35
C GLY A 92 -6.57 -5.85 9.66
N ALA A 93 -7.01 -4.64 9.98
CA ALA A 93 -6.58 -3.89 11.15
C ALA A 93 -7.20 -4.37 12.48
N ILE A 94 -8.18 -5.28 12.43
CA ILE A 94 -8.80 -5.85 13.64
C ILE A 94 -7.96 -6.99 14.23
N ASP A 95 -7.17 -7.66 13.41
CA ASP A 95 -6.36 -8.81 13.81
C ASP A 95 -5.06 -8.35 14.48
N ARG A 96 -4.97 -8.53 15.79
CA ARG A 96 -3.88 -8.01 16.62
C ARG A 96 -2.81 -9.06 16.86
N SER A 97 -1.56 -8.66 16.71
CA SER A 97 -0.36 -9.43 17.07
C SER A 97 0.57 -8.61 17.95
N ALA A 98 1.68 -9.21 18.38
CA ALA A 98 2.68 -8.55 19.21
C ALA A 98 3.35 -7.35 18.50
N MET A 99 3.40 -7.35 17.16
CA MET A 99 4.10 -6.33 16.35
C MET A 99 3.19 -5.69 15.32
N GLY A 100 1.93 -5.48 15.69
CA GLY A 100 0.99 -4.70 14.91
C GLY A 100 -0.43 -5.26 14.96
N PRO A 101 -1.37 -4.60 14.26
CA PRO A 101 -1.15 -3.47 13.38
C PRO A 101 -0.82 -2.18 14.15
N PHE A 102 0.04 -1.33 13.57
CA PHE A 102 0.26 0.04 14.03
C PHE A 102 0.42 0.99 12.84
N GLY A 103 -0.16 2.18 12.93
CA GLY A 103 -0.20 3.12 11.80
C GLY A 103 -1.20 4.24 12.04
N LEU A 104 -1.83 4.71 10.96
CA LEU A 104 -2.75 5.83 10.97
C LEU A 104 -4.15 5.39 10.55
N LEU A 105 -5.17 6.04 11.11
CA LEU A 105 -6.54 5.96 10.64
C LEU A 105 -6.81 7.20 9.80
N VAL A 106 -7.16 7.02 8.53
CA VAL A 106 -7.59 8.11 7.64
C VAL A 106 -9.06 7.95 7.30
N ASN A 107 -9.71 9.03 6.83
CA ASN A 107 -11.14 9.08 6.55
C ASN A 107 -11.98 8.48 7.69
N ALA A 108 -11.64 8.85 8.93
CA ALA A 108 -12.22 8.28 10.12
C ALA A 108 -13.31 9.19 10.69
N HIS A 109 -14.47 8.61 11.00
CA HIS A 109 -15.52 9.29 11.77
C HIS A 109 -15.14 9.34 13.26
N ASP A 110 -15.60 10.35 14.00
CA ASP A 110 -15.24 10.56 15.42
C ASP A 110 -15.56 9.35 16.31
N SER A 111 -16.66 8.63 16.01
CA SER A 111 -17.04 7.41 16.73
C SER A 111 -16.29 6.16 16.27
N LEU A 112 -15.41 6.27 15.27
CA LEU A 112 -14.74 5.16 14.59
C LEU A 112 -15.72 4.17 13.94
N SER A 113 -16.89 4.66 13.52
CA SER A 113 -17.86 3.87 12.74
C SER A 113 -17.41 3.62 11.31
N GLU A 114 -16.74 4.60 10.72
CA GLU A 114 -16.07 4.52 9.41
C GLU A 114 -14.62 4.90 9.61
N LEU A 115 -13.71 4.18 8.97
CA LEU A 115 -12.28 4.44 8.98
C LEU A 115 -11.55 3.60 7.94
N THR A 116 -10.43 4.12 7.45
CA THR A 116 -9.48 3.42 6.59
C THR A 116 -8.12 3.35 7.30
N PRO A 117 -7.78 2.25 8.00
CA PRO A 117 -6.46 2.03 8.55
C PRO A 117 -5.38 1.86 7.46
N ILE A 118 -4.30 2.63 7.57
CA ILE A 118 -3.04 2.42 6.85
C ILE A 118 -1.98 2.07 7.88
N PHE A 119 -1.43 0.85 7.81
CA PHE A 119 -0.63 0.31 8.90
C PHE A 119 0.53 -0.58 8.46
N PHE A 120 1.51 -0.66 9.35
CA PHE A 120 2.53 -1.69 9.32
C PHE A 120 2.12 -2.86 10.21
N ARG A 121 2.50 -4.06 9.77
CA ARG A 121 2.51 -5.27 10.60
C ARG A 121 3.82 -6.00 10.38
N SER A 122 4.51 -6.34 11.46
CA SER A 122 5.71 -7.16 11.39
C SER A 122 5.47 -8.55 11.99
N SER A 123 6.21 -9.53 11.49
CA SER A 123 6.23 -10.89 12.03
C SER A 123 7.66 -11.42 12.07
N ASN A 124 8.02 -12.09 13.16
CA ASN A 124 9.33 -12.72 13.29
C ASN A 124 9.30 -14.07 12.58
N THR A 125 10.33 -14.32 11.79
CA THR A 125 10.55 -15.60 11.10
C THR A 125 11.92 -16.14 11.47
N THR A 126 12.17 -17.41 11.14
CA THR A 126 13.48 -18.04 11.32
C THR A 126 14.60 -17.37 10.53
N LYS A 127 14.27 -16.56 9.51
CA LYS A 127 15.22 -15.88 8.61
C LYS A 127 15.34 -14.37 8.88
N GLY A 128 14.67 -13.84 9.91
CA GLY A 128 14.61 -12.42 10.22
C GLY A 128 13.17 -11.92 10.36
N THR A 129 12.97 -10.61 10.24
CA THR A 129 11.65 -9.99 10.40
C THR A 129 11.03 -9.71 9.03
N ASN A 130 9.81 -10.19 8.82
CA ASN A 130 8.99 -9.75 7.69
C ASN A 130 8.15 -8.56 8.13
N THR A 131 8.12 -7.50 7.31
CA THR A 131 7.26 -6.34 7.53
C THR A 131 6.32 -6.21 6.35
N TYR A 132 5.06 -5.92 6.64
CA TYR A 132 4.00 -5.71 5.68
C TYR A 132 3.45 -4.30 5.82
N PHE A 133 3.07 -3.69 4.71
CA PHE A 133 2.41 -2.40 4.65
C PHE A 133 1.04 -2.60 4.01
N CYS A 134 -0.01 -2.19 4.72
CA CYS A 134 -1.38 -2.59 4.44
C CYS A 134 -2.33 -1.40 4.52
N ALA A 135 -3.37 -1.43 3.68
CA ALA A 135 -4.50 -0.53 3.69
C ALA A 135 -5.79 -1.35 3.85
N ASP A 136 -6.56 -1.10 4.90
CA ASP A 136 -7.77 -1.85 5.21
C ASP A 136 -9.02 -1.02 4.90
N GLU A 137 -9.74 -1.38 3.84
CA GLU A 137 -10.96 -0.67 3.43
C GLU A 137 -12.22 -1.31 4.02
N THR A 138 -12.13 -2.39 4.80
CA THR A 138 -13.29 -3.20 5.22
C THR A 138 -14.32 -2.42 6.04
N ARG A 139 -13.91 -1.30 6.66
CA ARG A 139 -14.77 -0.37 7.40
C ARG A 139 -14.69 1.07 6.89
N SER A 140 -14.26 1.27 5.65
CA SER A 140 -14.08 2.60 5.05
C SER A 140 -15.39 3.36 4.82
N SER A 141 -16.51 2.64 4.68
CA SER A 141 -17.83 3.22 4.45
C SER A 141 -18.92 2.34 5.07
N LEU A 142 -20.06 2.94 5.46
CA LEU A 142 -21.29 2.21 5.83
C LEU A 142 -22.10 1.77 4.62
N ALA A 143 -21.84 2.31 3.43
CA ALA A 143 -22.55 1.96 2.21
C ALA A 143 -22.32 0.48 1.85
N PRO A 144 -23.38 -0.31 1.60
CA PRO A 144 -23.27 -1.75 1.37
C PRO A 144 -22.75 -2.14 -0.02
N ASP A 145 -22.80 -1.20 -0.96
CA ASP A 145 -22.53 -1.35 -2.40
C ASP A 145 -21.17 -0.81 -2.83
N VAL A 146 -20.34 -0.38 -1.88
CA VAL A 146 -18.94 -0.03 -2.12
C VAL A 146 -18.06 -1.26 -1.96
N PHE A 147 -17.19 -1.52 -2.94
CA PHE A 147 -16.24 -2.62 -2.84
C PHE A 147 -15.16 -2.30 -1.78
N LYS A 148 -14.92 -3.24 -0.87
CA LYS A 148 -13.99 -3.08 0.25
C LYS A 148 -13.10 -4.31 0.39
N GLN A 149 -11.79 -4.11 0.46
CA GLN A 149 -10.84 -5.19 0.74
C GLN A 149 -9.65 -4.71 1.57
N VAL A 150 -8.83 -5.65 2.01
CA VAL A 150 -7.52 -5.32 2.57
C VAL A 150 -6.48 -5.42 1.48
N HIS A 151 -5.84 -4.29 1.18
CA HIS A 151 -4.72 -4.17 0.27
C HIS A 151 -3.40 -4.22 1.02
N GLY A 152 -2.33 -4.58 0.31
CA GLY A 152 -0.97 -4.47 0.81
C GLY A 152 -0.05 -5.61 0.42
N SER A 153 1.21 -5.47 0.82
CA SER A 153 2.27 -6.43 0.50
C SER A 153 3.41 -6.33 1.50
N LYS A 154 4.37 -7.26 1.38
CA LYS A 154 5.63 -7.19 2.10
C LYS A 154 6.39 -5.93 1.66
N VAL A 155 6.89 -5.18 2.63
CA VAL A 155 7.71 -4.00 2.40
C VAL A 155 9.15 -4.27 2.86
N PRO A 156 10.16 -4.13 1.99
CA PRO A 156 11.55 -4.27 2.39
C PRO A 156 11.97 -3.14 3.34
N VAL A 157 12.46 -3.51 4.53
CA VAL A 157 13.01 -2.58 5.53
C VAL A 157 14.48 -2.97 5.75
N ILE A 158 15.40 -2.03 5.54
CA ILE A 158 16.84 -2.30 5.70
C ILE A 158 17.20 -2.15 7.18
N GLN A 159 18.17 -2.93 7.65
CA GLN A 159 18.61 -2.87 9.05
C GLN A 159 19.02 -1.44 9.44
N GLY A 160 18.44 -0.94 10.54
CA GLY A 160 18.68 0.40 11.05
C GLY A 160 17.75 1.48 10.47
N GLU A 161 16.89 1.15 9.50
CA GLU A 161 15.84 2.07 9.05
C GLU A 161 14.69 2.13 10.05
N LYS A 162 14.15 3.33 10.21
CA LYS A 162 12.82 3.52 10.81
C LYS A 162 11.75 3.05 9.83
N LEU A 163 10.60 2.71 10.38
CA LEU A 163 9.42 2.52 9.54
C LEU A 163 8.88 3.88 9.15
N SER A 164 8.66 4.12 7.86
CA SER A 164 8.22 5.39 7.32
C SER A 164 7.06 5.18 6.37
N MET A 165 6.03 6.01 6.50
CA MET A 165 4.92 6.06 5.57
C MET A 165 4.62 7.50 5.16
N ARG A 166 4.18 7.68 3.91
CA ARG A 166 3.55 8.89 3.43
C ARG A 166 2.15 8.56 2.93
N ILE A 167 1.17 9.38 3.23
CA ILE A 167 -0.22 9.16 2.82
C ILE A 167 -0.75 10.45 2.20
N LEU A 168 -1.23 10.36 0.96
CA LEU A 168 -1.97 11.41 0.30
C LEU A 168 -3.45 11.06 0.39
N VAL A 169 -4.25 11.92 1.00
CA VAL A 169 -5.71 11.75 1.11
C VAL A 169 -6.35 12.85 0.29
N ASP A 170 -7.12 12.46 -0.72
CA ASP A 170 -7.88 13.37 -1.56
C ASP A 170 -9.33 12.90 -1.63
N HIS A 171 -10.10 13.28 -0.61
CA HIS A 171 -11.49 12.85 -0.42
C HIS A 171 -11.65 11.32 -0.49
N SER A 172 -12.10 10.79 -1.63
CA SER A 172 -12.35 9.36 -1.87
C SER A 172 -11.08 8.56 -2.21
N ILE A 173 -9.96 9.22 -2.51
CA ILE A 173 -8.70 8.56 -2.85
C ILE A 173 -7.73 8.65 -1.68
N VAL A 174 -7.10 7.51 -1.38
CA VAL A 174 -5.97 7.44 -0.44
C VAL A 174 -4.81 6.75 -1.16
N GLU A 175 -3.70 7.47 -1.38
CA GLU A 175 -2.44 6.91 -1.88
C GLU A 175 -1.47 6.78 -0.72
N SER A 176 -0.99 5.57 -0.43
CA SER A 176 -0.10 5.29 0.70
C SER A 176 1.25 4.73 0.23
N PHE A 177 2.35 5.26 0.75
CA PHE A 177 3.71 4.91 0.35
C PHE A 177 4.51 4.41 1.57
N GLY A 178 4.86 3.14 1.59
CA GLY A 178 5.71 2.53 2.62
C GLY A 178 7.19 2.56 2.25
N GLN A 179 8.05 2.86 3.23
CA GLN A 179 9.52 2.93 3.09
C GLN A 179 10.00 3.77 1.89
N GLY A 180 9.48 4.99 1.75
CA GLY A 180 9.85 5.87 0.64
C GLY A 180 9.37 5.39 -0.73
N GLY A 181 8.27 4.61 -0.77
CA GLY A 181 7.66 4.11 -2.00
C GLY A 181 8.20 2.76 -2.49
N ARG A 182 8.85 1.96 -1.62
CA ARG A 182 9.18 0.57 -1.93
C ARG A 182 7.93 -0.31 -2.04
N THR A 183 6.88 0.05 -1.32
CA THR A 183 5.55 -0.50 -1.45
C THR A 183 4.58 0.67 -1.53
N VAL A 184 3.71 0.63 -2.53
CA VAL A 184 2.60 1.57 -2.72
C VAL A 184 1.32 0.75 -2.63
#